data_AF-A0A4Q3SB38-F1
#
_entry.id   AF-A0A4Q3SB38-F1
#
_cell.length_a   1.000
_cell.length_b   1.000
_cell.length_c   1.000
_cell.angle_alpha   90.00
_cell.angle_beta   90.00
_cell.angle_gamma   90.00
#
_symmetry.space_group_name_H-M   'P 1'
#
loop_
_entity.id
_entity.type
_entity.pdbx_description
1 polymer ?
#
loop_
_entity_poly.entity_id
_entity_poly.type
_entity_poly.pdbx_seq_one_letter_code
_entity_poly.pdbx_strand_id
1 'polypeptide(L)'
;MSKKAILSLCIVALLPIVSYLIVKTASEDAVNMPPRFLPDSVVSKVVDGKRVEDTVWHKVSNISLVNQLGDSVSLNDLNGSIIIADFFFTRCPSICPTLTRNMKALQDAMKMKDYRRKIDSNFVRFLSFTVDPERDSSEVLKRYADKYGVNHDTWWFLTGEKKTIYDFALNELKIGLQDGEGVDSNFIHTQRFVLMDKERVIRGYYNGLDSSAMSKLAEDLTLLMLEKDPKKKRKLF
;
A
#
# COMPACT_ATOMS: atom_id res chain seq x y z
N MET A 1 -49.58 4.80 -35.40
CA MET A 1 -48.13 4.53 -35.54
C MET A 1 -47.93 3.19 -36.22
N SER A 2 -46.99 3.06 -37.16
CA SER A 2 -46.72 1.77 -37.80
C SER A 2 -46.10 0.79 -36.79
N LYS A 3 -46.35 -0.52 -36.96
CA LYS A 3 -45.72 -1.55 -36.11
C LYS A 3 -44.19 -1.43 -36.08
N LYS A 4 -43.58 -0.98 -37.19
CA LYS A 4 -42.14 -0.73 -37.30
C LYS A 4 -41.70 0.45 -36.42
N ALA A 5 -42.47 1.54 -36.38
CA ALA A 5 -42.16 2.70 -35.54
C ALA A 5 -42.22 2.37 -34.04
N ILE A 6 -43.20 1.56 -33.61
CA ILE A 6 -43.29 1.10 -32.22
C ILE A 6 -42.10 0.21 -31.86
N LEU A 7 -41.72 -0.72 -32.76
CA LEU A 7 -40.57 -1.60 -32.55
C LEU A 7 -39.25 -0.82 -32.43
N SER A 8 -39.03 0.18 -33.29
CA SER A 8 -37.84 1.04 -33.23
C SER A 8 -37.75 1.80 -31.91
N LEU A 9 -38.88 2.32 -31.41
CA LEU A 9 -38.94 3.09 -30.17
C LEU A 9 -38.66 2.20 -28.95
N CYS A 10 -39.17 0.96 -28.95
CA CYS A 10 -38.86 -0.03 -27.93
C CYS A 10 -37.38 -0.42 -27.92
N ILE A 11 -36.75 -0.61 -29.09
CA ILE A 11 -35.31 -0.95 -29.17
C ILE A 11 -34.45 0.20 -28.63
N VAL A 12 -34.75 1.44 -29.02
CA VAL A 12 -34.01 2.62 -28.55
C VAL A 12 -34.11 2.80 -27.04
N ALA A 13 -35.24 2.45 -26.43
CA ALA A 13 -35.42 2.51 -24.97
C ALA A 13 -34.80 1.31 -24.24
N LEU A 14 -34.99 0.08 -24.75
CA LEU A 14 -34.54 -1.13 -24.07
C LEU A 14 -33.04 -1.37 -24.19
N LEU A 15 -32.44 -1.04 -25.34
CA LEU A 15 -31.01 -1.27 -25.57
C LEU A 15 -30.11 -0.60 -24.52
N PRO A 16 -30.24 0.70 -24.18
CA PRO A 16 -29.41 1.31 -23.13
C PRO A 16 -29.70 0.74 -21.73
N ILE A 17 -30.94 0.36 -21.42
CA ILE A 17 -31.31 -0.23 -20.13
C ILE A 17 -30.66 -1.61 -19.98
N VAL A 18 -30.78 -2.45 -21.01
CA VAL A 18 -30.19 -3.79 -21.04
C VAL A 18 -28.66 -3.69 -21.00
N SER A 19 -28.06 -2.78 -21.78
CA SER A 19 -26.62 -2.52 -21.71
C SER A 19 -26.17 -2.06 -20.33
N TYR A 20 -26.92 -1.15 -19.68
CA TYR A 20 -26.64 -0.72 -18.31
C TYR A 20 -26.74 -1.88 -17.32
N LEU A 21 -27.77 -2.71 -17.41
CA LEU A 21 -27.96 -3.86 -16.53
C LEU A 21 -26.83 -4.89 -16.70
N ILE A 22 -26.46 -5.20 -17.95
CA ILE A 22 -25.33 -6.11 -18.26
C ILE A 22 -24.03 -5.55 -17.69
N VAL A 23 -23.72 -4.28 -17.92
CA VAL A 23 -22.50 -3.65 -17.40
C VAL A 23 -22.53 -3.64 -15.87
N LYS A 24 -23.67 -3.31 -15.26
CA LYS A 24 -23.82 -3.27 -13.81
C LYS A 24 -23.53 -4.64 -13.20
N THR A 25 -24.22 -5.69 -13.66
CA THR A 25 -24.03 -7.05 -13.13
C THR A 25 -22.65 -7.60 -13.44
N ALA A 26 -22.09 -7.33 -14.61
CA ALA A 26 -20.72 -7.76 -14.94
C ALA A 26 -19.64 -6.99 -14.14
N SER A 27 -19.93 -5.77 -13.69
CA SER A 27 -18.96 -4.93 -12.97
C SER A 27 -18.95 -5.13 -11.45
N GLU A 28 -20.05 -5.58 -10.85
CA GLU A 28 -20.19 -5.66 -9.38
C GLU A 28 -19.12 -6.57 -8.74
N ASP A 29 -18.68 -7.62 -9.45
CA ASP A 29 -17.65 -8.56 -8.98
C ASP A 29 -16.29 -8.39 -9.71
N ALA A 30 -16.15 -7.38 -10.57
CA ALA A 30 -14.98 -7.26 -11.45
C ALA A 30 -13.72 -6.73 -10.73
N VAL A 31 -13.85 -6.11 -9.55
CA VAL A 31 -12.74 -5.47 -8.84
C VAL A 31 -12.73 -5.90 -7.37
N ASN A 32 -11.87 -6.87 -7.05
CA ASN A 32 -11.61 -7.27 -5.68
C ASN A 32 -10.56 -6.37 -5.04
N MET A 33 -10.98 -5.55 -4.09
CA MET A 33 -10.05 -4.73 -3.30
C MET A 33 -9.15 -5.61 -2.45
N PRO A 34 -7.86 -5.25 -2.26
CA PRO A 34 -6.98 -5.98 -1.36
C PRO A 34 -7.58 -6.02 0.05
N PRO A 35 -7.49 -7.16 0.76
CA PRO A 35 -8.10 -7.30 2.08
C PRO A 35 -7.43 -6.35 3.09
N ARG A 36 -8.05 -6.21 4.26
CA ARG A 36 -7.43 -5.57 5.42
C ARG A 36 -6.93 -6.66 6.35
N PHE A 37 -5.77 -6.46 6.94
CA PHE A 37 -5.14 -7.40 7.86
C PHE A 37 -5.26 -6.91 9.31
N LEU A 38 -5.09 -7.86 10.25
CA LEU A 38 -5.01 -7.62 11.69
C LEU A 38 -6.28 -6.94 12.25
N PRO A 39 -7.39 -7.66 12.47
CA PRO A 39 -8.55 -7.10 13.15
C PRO A 39 -8.25 -6.88 14.64
N ASP A 40 -8.43 -5.65 15.14
CA ASP A 40 -8.25 -5.31 16.55
C ASP A 40 -9.51 -5.63 17.36
N SER A 41 -10.70 -5.31 16.82
CA SER A 41 -11.99 -5.55 17.49
C SER A 41 -13.17 -5.49 16.52
N VAL A 42 -14.36 -5.82 17.00
CA VAL A 42 -15.63 -5.63 16.27
C VAL A 42 -16.50 -4.67 17.07
N VAL A 43 -16.94 -3.59 16.43
CA VAL A 43 -17.81 -2.58 17.04
C VAL A 43 -19.21 -2.71 16.47
N SER A 44 -20.20 -2.75 17.37
CA SER A 44 -21.60 -2.76 16.98
C SER A 44 -22.14 -1.33 16.88
N LYS A 45 -22.64 -0.94 15.71
CA LYS A 45 -23.31 0.35 15.49
C LYS A 45 -24.74 0.12 15.02
N VAL A 46 -25.63 1.04 15.38
CA VAL A 46 -26.99 1.06 14.82
C VAL A 46 -26.99 2.07 13.67
N VAL A 47 -27.18 1.58 12.45
CA VAL A 47 -27.32 2.41 11.25
C VAL A 47 -28.71 2.13 10.68
N ASP A 48 -29.52 3.18 10.53
CA ASP A 48 -30.91 3.09 10.05
C ASP A 48 -31.78 2.07 10.82
N GLY A 49 -31.62 2.02 12.14
CA GLY A 49 -32.38 1.13 13.03
C GLY A 49 -31.95 -0.34 13.00
N LYS A 50 -30.95 -0.71 12.19
CA LYS A 50 -30.37 -2.05 12.16
C LYS A 50 -29.03 -2.08 12.86
N ARG A 51 -28.80 -3.13 13.67
CA ARG A 51 -27.49 -3.40 14.26
C ARG A 51 -26.55 -3.92 13.17
N VAL A 52 -25.48 -3.19 12.92
CA VAL A 52 -24.41 -3.53 11.98
C VAL A 52 -23.12 -3.69 12.78
N GLU A 53 -22.45 -4.81 12.58
CA GLU A 53 -21.13 -5.08 13.14
C GLU A 53 -20.06 -4.63 12.15
N ASP A 54 -19.11 -3.83 12.61
CA ASP A 54 -18.02 -3.29 11.79
C ASP A 54 -16.67 -3.65 12.44
N THR A 55 -15.76 -4.21 11.65
CA THR A 55 -14.44 -4.61 12.12
C THR A 55 -13.54 -3.39 12.20
N VAL A 56 -12.99 -3.14 13.39
CA VAL A 56 -11.92 -2.17 13.60
C VAL A 56 -10.59 -2.84 13.27
N TRP A 57 -9.91 -2.33 12.27
CA TRP A 57 -8.63 -2.85 11.80
C TRP A 57 -7.47 -2.19 12.53
N HIS A 58 -6.41 -2.97 12.73
CA HIS A 58 -5.17 -2.49 13.30
C HIS A 58 -4.61 -1.35 12.46
N LYS A 59 -4.38 -0.23 13.12
CA LYS A 59 -3.79 0.95 12.53
C LYS A 59 -2.36 1.10 13.04
N VAL A 60 -1.41 1.02 12.11
CA VAL A 60 0.01 1.16 12.43
C VAL A 60 0.26 2.50 13.13
N SER A 61 0.89 2.43 14.29
CA SER A 61 1.23 3.57 15.14
C SER A 61 2.29 4.46 14.51
N ASN A 62 2.42 5.68 15.02
CA ASN A 62 3.48 6.57 14.57
C ASN A 62 4.84 6.09 15.07
N ILE A 63 5.87 6.23 14.23
CA ILE A 63 7.28 6.10 14.58
C ILE A 63 8.03 7.31 14.03
N SER A 64 9.01 7.80 14.79
CA SER A 64 9.89 8.90 14.38
C SER A 64 11.33 8.40 14.29
N LEU A 65 11.98 8.67 13.16
CA LEU A 65 13.33 8.20 12.81
C LEU A 65 14.09 9.30 12.08
N VAL A 66 15.32 9.01 11.69
CA VAL A 66 16.15 9.89 10.85
C VAL A 66 16.25 9.29 9.46
N ASN A 67 16.03 10.11 8.42
CA ASN A 67 16.17 9.67 7.03
C ASN A 67 17.64 9.75 6.55
N GLN A 68 17.88 9.31 5.31
CA GLN A 68 19.20 9.38 4.66
C GLN A 68 19.70 10.80 4.38
N LEU A 69 18.83 11.81 4.43
CA LEU A 69 19.19 13.22 4.26
C LEU A 69 19.58 13.88 5.59
N GLY A 70 19.41 13.18 6.71
CA GLY A 70 19.65 13.68 8.06
C GLY A 70 18.43 14.35 8.71
N ASP A 71 17.27 14.33 8.05
CA ASP A 71 16.05 14.92 8.59
C ASP A 71 15.37 13.98 9.58
N SER A 72 14.81 14.55 10.65
CA SER A 72 13.88 13.83 11.52
C SER A 72 12.53 13.71 10.82
N VAL A 73 12.07 12.49 10.58
CA VAL A 73 10.82 12.19 9.88
C VAL A 73 9.97 11.23 10.68
N SER A 74 8.66 11.28 10.46
CA SER A 74 7.69 10.41 11.11
C SER A 74 6.65 9.87 10.15
N LEU A 75 6.02 8.74 10.50
CA LEU A 75 4.90 8.20 9.70
C LEU A 75 3.70 9.15 9.63
N ASN A 76 3.52 10.01 10.63
CA ASN A 76 2.48 11.03 10.61
C ASN A 76 2.70 12.09 9.52
N ASP A 77 3.94 12.32 9.09
CA ASP A 77 4.25 13.24 7.98
C ASP A 77 3.76 12.67 6.63
N LEU A 78 3.46 11.37 6.58
CA LEU A 78 2.95 10.65 5.41
C LEU A 78 1.44 10.37 5.49
N ASN A 79 0.71 11.05 6.38
CA ASN A 79 -0.74 10.89 6.50
C ASN A 79 -1.45 11.05 5.15
N GLY A 80 -2.36 10.11 4.83
CA GLY A 80 -3.08 10.10 3.56
C GLY A 80 -2.28 9.54 2.38
N SER A 81 -1.06 9.06 2.62
CA SER A 81 -0.24 8.35 1.63
C SER A 81 -0.42 6.84 1.73
N ILE A 82 -0.33 6.15 0.60
CA ILE A 82 -0.13 4.70 0.55
C ILE A 82 1.36 4.44 0.74
N ILE A 83 1.70 3.54 1.65
CA ILE A 83 3.09 3.30 2.05
C ILE A 83 3.47 1.86 1.70
N ILE A 84 4.62 1.69 1.06
CA ILE A 84 5.26 0.37 0.89
C ILE A 84 6.52 0.37 1.74
N ALA A 85 6.58 -0.54 2.71
CA ALA A 85 7.67 -0.63 3.66
C ALA A 85 8.46 -1.94 3.52
N ASP A 86 9.78 -1.87 3.69
CA ASP A 86 10.66 -3.03 3.80
C ASP A 86 11.75 -2.84 4.87
N PHE A 87 12.41 -3.95 5.22
CA PHE A 87 13.51 -3.96 6.18
C PHE A 87 14.76 -4.48 5.49
N PHE A 88 15.89 -3.82 5.75
CA PHE A 88 17.13 -4.11 5.04
C PHE A 88 18.35 -3.71 5.88
N PHE A 89 19.55 -3.93 5.37
CA PHE A 89 20.77 -3.31 5.89
C PHE A 89 21.81 -3.21 4.77
N THR A 90 22.65 -2.19 4.80
CA THR A 90 23.47 -1.82 3.64
C THR A 90 24.56 -2.83 3.27
N ARG A 91 25.02 -3.62 4.25
CA ARG A 91 26.06 -4.66 4.09
C ARG A 91 25.51 -6.03 3.67
N CYS A 92 24.21 -6.18 3.45
CA CYS A 92 23.66 -7.46 3.04
C CYS A 92 24.21 -7.89 1.67
N PRO A 93 24.84 -9.08 1.56
CA PRO A 93 25.53 -9.47 0.34
C PRO A 93 24.60 -9.98 -0.78
N SER A 94 23.36 -10.38 -0.45
CA SER A 94 22.52 -11.17 -1.37
C SER A 94 21.14 -10.57 -1.63
N ILE A 95 20.24 -10.61 -0.65
CA ILE A 95 18.80 -10.35 -0.87
C ILE A 95 18.47 -8.85 -0.98
N CYS A 96 19.03 -8.00 -0.12
CA CYS A 96 18.69 -6.57 -0.08
C CYS A 96 19.01 -5.81 -1.37
N PRO A 97 20.11 -6.09 -2.10
CA PRO A 97 20.34 -5.52 -3.43
C PRO A 97 19.22 -5.80 -4.43
N THR A 98 18.59 -6.98 -4.35
CA THR A 98 17.48 -7.36 -5.22
C THR A 98 16.17 -6.74 -4.76
N LEU A 99 15.88 -6.72 -3.45
CA LEU A 99 14.74 -6.00 -2.88
C LEU A 99 14.77 -4.52 -3.28
N THR A 100 15.91 -3.85 -3.11
CA THR A 100 16.08 -2.44 -3.47
C THR A 100 15.85 -2.21 -4.97
N ARG A 101 16.32 -3.10 -5.85
CA ARG A 101 16.04 -3.01 -7.29
C ARG A 101 14.54 -3.17 -7.60
N ASN A 102 13.85 -4.07 -6.92
CA ASN A 102 12.43 -4.31 -7.13
C ASN A 102 11.56 -3.18 -6.60
N MET A 103 11.90 -2.63 -5.43
CA MET A 103 11.26 -1.42 -4.90
C MET A 103 11.52 -0.20 -5.81
N LYS A 104 12.72 -0.08 -6.38
CA LYS A 104 13.05 0.95 -7.38
C LYS A 104 12.21 0.85 -8.64
N ALA A 105 11.96 -0.37 -9.13
CA ALA A 105 11.07 -0.59 -10.26
C ALA A 105 9.65 -0.12 -9.97
N LEU A 106 9.14 -0.36 -8.75
CA LEU A 106 7.86 0.19 -8.31
C LEU A 106 7.88 1.72 -8.26
N GLN A 107 8.92 2.32 -7.67
CA GLN A 107 9.08 3.77 -7.62
C GLN A 107 9.06 4.40 -9.02
N ASP A 108 9.75 3.80 -9.99
CA ASP A 108 9.79 4.31 -11.36
C ASP A 108 8.45 4.14 -12.08
N ALA A 109 7.76 3.01 -11.86
CA ALA A 109 6.41 2.80 -12.40
C ALA A 109 5.43 3.86 -11.88
N MET A 110 5.58 4.32 -10.64
CA MET A 110 4.73 5.38 -10.08
C MET A 110 5.02 6.78 -10.65
N LYS A 111 6.22 7.03 -11.21
CA LYS A 111 6.54 8.31 -11.87
C LYS A 111 5.82 8.47 -13.21
N MET A 112 5.36 7.38 -13.82
CA MET A 112 4.63 7.44 -15.08
C MET A 112 3.27 8.09 -14.84
N LYS A 113 3.18 9.41 -15.02
CA LYS A 113 1.91 10.12 -15.21
C LYS A 113 1.22 9.51 -16.42
N ASP A 114 0.35 8.53 -16.17
CA ASP A 114 -0.53 8.04 -17.21
C ASP A 114 -1.57 9.13 -17.45
N TYR A 115 -1.31 10.04 -18.38
CA TYR A 115 -2.17 11.20 -18.66
C TYR A 115 -3.62 10.78 -19.01
N ARG A 116 -3.84 9.51 -19.34
CA ARG A 116 -5.16 8.91 -19.61
C ARG A 116 -5.92 8.50 -18.35
N ARG A 117 -5.23 8.10 -17.29
CA ARG A 117 -5.81 7.75 -15.99
C ARG A 117 -5.37 8.85 -15.03
N LYS A 118 -6.25 9.79 -14.65
CA LYS A 118 -5.97 10.87 -13.68
C LYS A 118 -5.65 10.32 -12.27
N ILE A 119 -4.64 9.46 -12.16
CA ILE A 119 -4.17 8.82 -10.95
C ILE A 119 -2.99 9.68 -10.51
N ASP A 120 -3.23 10.46 -9.47
CA ASP A 120 -2.18 11.23 -8.83
C ASP A 120 -1.32 10.26 -8.02
N SER A 121 -0.09 9.98 -8.44
CA SER A 121 0.84 9.13 -7.67
C SER A 121 1.59 9.88 -6.56
N ASN A 122 1.31 11.17 -6.37
CA ASN A 122 1.98 12.01 -5.37
C ASN A 122 1.75 11.54 -3.93
N PHE A 123 0.79 10.65 -3.69
CA PHE A 123 0.50 10.07 -2.38
C PHE A 123 1.08 8.66 -2.18
N VAL A 124 1.96 8.15 -3.06
CA VAL A 124 2.68 6.89 -2.81
C VAL A 124 4.03 7.19 -2.18
N ARG A 125 4.37 6.46 -1.13
CA ARG A 125 5.62 6.61 -0.37
C ARG A 125 6.26 5.24 -0.15
N PHE A 126 7.58 5.21 -0.19
CA PHE A 126 8.38 4.01 0.02
C PHE A 126 9.26 4.22 1.24
N LEU A 127 9.35 3.22 2.11
CA LEU A 127 10.13 3.30 3.35
C LEU A 127 11.00 2.06 3.48
N SER A 128 12.28 2.25 3.71
CA SER A 128 13.23 1.16 3.95
C SER A 128 13.89 1.36 5.31
N PHE A 129 13.59 0.49 6.27
CA PHE A 129 14.08 0.58 7.64
C PHE A 129 15.36 -0.26 7.79
N THR A 130 16.46 0.36 8.23
CA THR A 130 17.67 -0.44 8.51
C THR A 130 17.51 -1.26 9.80
N VAL A 131 17.90 -2.52 9.76
CA VAL A 131 17.99 -3.40 10.95
C VAL A 131 19.38 -3.37 11.59
N ASP A 132 20.35 -2.68 10.99
CA ASP A 132 21.71 -2.50 11.53
C ASP A 132 22.08 -1.00 11.68
N PRO A 133 21.32 -0.22 12.49
CA PRO A 133 21.50 1.22 12.61
C PRO A 133 22.85 1.64 13.22
N GLU A 134 23.51 0.75 13.97
CA GLU A 134 24.85 1.00 14.53
C GLU A 134 25.91 1.25 13.45
N ARG A 135 25.69 0.72 12.25
CA ARG A 135 26.63 0.84 11.12
C ARG A 135 26.01 1.51 9.89
N ASP A 136 24.70 1.69 9.88
CA ASP A 136 23.95 2.32 8.81
C ASP A 136 23.52 3.74 9.24
N SER A 137 24.50 4.65 9.30
CA SER A 137 24.27 6.08 9.51
C SER A 137 23.53 6.72 8.33
N SER A 138 22.95 7.92 8.52
CA SER A 138 22.29 8.65 7.43
C SER A 138 23.18 8.81 6.20
N GLU A 139 24.48 9.05 6.36
CA GLU A 139 25.42 9.17 5.24
C GLU A 139 25.66 7.84 4.53
N VAL A 140 25.73 6.73 5.28
CA VAL A 140 25.83 5.37 4.72
C VAL A 140 24.57 5.05 3.92
N LEU A 141 23.40 5.33 4.50
CA LEU A 141 22.10 5.18 3.84
C LEU A 141 21.99 6.03 2.58
N LYS A 142 22.49 7.27 2.60
CA LYS A 142 22.47 8.16 1.45
C LYS A 142 23.30 7.59 0.31
N ARG A 143 24.53 7.15 0.58
CA ARG A 143 25.38 6.52 -0.44
C ARG A 143 24.75 5.26 -1.02
N TYR A 144 24.06 4.48 -0.17
CA TYR A 144 23.31 3.31 -0.63
C TYR A 144 22.17 3.73 -1.56
N ALA A 145 21.32 4.66 -1.15
CA ALA A 145 20.20 5.17 -1.93
C ALA A 145 20.63 5.77 -3.28
N ASP A 146 21.69 6.59 -3.27
CA ASP A 146 22.28 7.22 -4.46
C ASP A 146 22.77 6.15 -5.46
N LYS A 147 23.41 5.08 -4.96
CA LYS A 147 23.90 3.96 -5.80
C LYS A 147 22.77 3.28 -6.58
N TYR A 148 21.56 3.23 -6.04
CA TYR A 148 20.39 2.64 -6.72
C TYR A 148 19.54 3.70 -7.45
N GLY A 149 19.99 4.96 -7.49
CA GLY A 149 19.30 6.05 -8.18
C GLY A 149 17.93 6.39 -7.60
N VAL A 150 17.75 6.20 -6.30
CA VAL A 150 16.48 6.40 -5.61
C VAL A 150 16.05 7.87 -5.66
N ASN A 151 14.77 8.13 -5.90
CA ASN A 151 14.20 9.46 -5.68
C ASN A 151 13.90 9.68 -4.18
N HIS A 152 14.65 10.57 -3.54
CA HIS A 152 14.52 10.86 -2.11
C HIS A 152 13.21 11.55 -1.72
N ASP A 153 12.51 12.17 -2.68
CA ASP A 153 11.22 12.86 -2.41
C ASP A 153 10.10 11.88 -2.06
N THR A 154 10.17 10.65 -2.58
CA THR A 154 9.12 9.64 -2.38
C THR A 154 9.61 8.38 -1.68
N TRP A 155 10.91 8.22 -1.47
CA TRP A 155 11.48 7.06 -0.80
C TRP A 155 12.51 7.46 0.25
N TRP A 156 12.20 7.09 1.50
CA TRP A 156 13.08 7.31 2.65
C TRP A 156 13.73 6.01 3.09
N PHE A 157 15.04 6.09 3.31
CA PHE A 157 15.80 5.09 4.05
C PHE A 157 15.96 5.59 5.47
N LEU A 158 15.58 4.78 6.44
CA LEU A 158 15.37 5.21 7.82
C LEU A 158 16.35 4.48 8.76
N THR A 159 16.96 5.25 9.65
CA THR A 159 17.82 4.77 10.75
C THR A 159 17.41 5.42 12.07
N GLY A 160 17.90 4.87 13.19
CA GLY A 160 17.57 5.34 14.53
C GLY A 160 17.84 4.30 15.59
N GLU A 161 17.11 4.37 16.70
CA GLU A 161 17.30 3.47 17.83
C GLU A 161 16.85 2.05 17.47
N LYS A 162 17.75 1.07 17.66
CA LYS A 162 17.55 -0.31 17.21
C LYS A 162 16.30 -0.94 17.81
N LYS A 163 16.07 -0.79 19.12
CA LYS A 163 14.90 -1.35 19.79
C LYS A 163 13.62 -0.76 19.22
N THR A 164 13.57 0.54 18.98
CA THR A 164 12.42 1.23 18.35
C THR A 164 12.08 0.64 16.98
N ILE A 165 13.07 0.40 16.12
CA ILE A 165 12.85 -0.19 14.79
C ILE A 165 12.34 -1.64 14.90
N TYR A 166 12.93 -2.44 15.78
CA TYR A 166 12.55 -3.84 15.99
C TYR A 166 11.15 -3.96 16.60
N ASP A 167 10.85 -3.17 17.63
CA ASP A 167 9.52 -3.14 18.26
C ASP A 167 8.46 -2.74 17.25
N PHE A 168 8.73 -1.75 16.40
CA PHE A 168 7.82 -1.34 15.34
C PHE A 168 7.57 -2.47 14.33
N ALA A 169 8.63 -3.16 13.89
CA ALA A 169 8.49 -4.25 12.93
C ALA A 169 7.71 -5.46 13.48
N LEU A 170 7.96 -5.82 14.73
CA LEU A 170 7.36 -6.99 15.37
C LEU A 170 5.96 -6.71 15.92
N ASN A 171 5.74 -5.53 16.50
CA ASN A 171 4.50 -5.20 17.19
C ASN A 171 3.49 -4.47 16.31
N GLU A 172 3.92 -3.61 15.39
CA GLU A 172 3.01 -2.87 14.52
C GLU A 172 2.86 -3.57 13.17
N LEU A 173 3.98 -3.93 12.54
CA LEU A 173 3.95 -4.59 11.22
C LEU A 173 3.79 -6.11 11.30
N LYS A 174 3.84 -6.71 12.50
CA LYS A 174 3.64 -8.14 12.75
C LYS A 174 4.41 -9.07 11.79
N ILE A 175 5.59 -8.65 11.33
CA ILE A 175 6.33 -9.38 10.28
C ILE A 175 6.74 -10.77 10.74
N GLY A 176 7.10 -10.94 12.02
CA GLY A 176 7.45 -12.25 12.59
C GLY A 176 6.29 -13.26 12.61
N LEU A 177 5.03 -12.83 12.60
CA LEU A 177 3.89 -13.76 12.53
C LEU A 177 3.69 -14.33 11.11
N GLN A 178 4.23 -13.67 10.09
CA GLN A 178 4.08 -14.08 8.68
C GLN A 178 5.11 -15.13 8.24
N ASP A 179 6.20 -15.28 8.98
CA ASP A 179 7.27 -16.21 8.63
C ASP A 179 7.10 -17.59 9.28
N GLY A 180 6.07 -17.80 10.13
CA GLY A 180 5.65 -19.11 10.66
C GLY A 180 6.61 -19.76 11.65
N GLU A 181 7.86 -19.29 11.69
CA GLU A 181 8.84 -19.53 12.72
C GLU A 181 8.66 -18.44 13.78
N GLY A 182 8.63 -18.80 15.07
CA GLY A 182 8.47 -17.83 16.16
C GLY A 182 9.49 -16.67 16.07
N VAL A 183 9.33 -15.65 16.92
CA VAL A 183 10.19 -14.46 16.95
C VAL A 183 11.64 -14.83 17.30
N ASP A 184 12.37 -15.37 16.35
CA ASP A 184 13.80 -15.64 16.42
C ASP A 184 14.54 -14.51 15.67
N SER A 185 15.82 -14.40 15.96
CA SER A 185 16.84 -13.52 15.39
C SER A 185 16.87 -13.40 13.85
N ASN A 186 16.09 -14.21 13.13
CA ASN A 186 15.93 -14.26 11.68
C ASN A 186 15.11 -13.10 11.05
N PHE A 187 14.56 -12.17 11.85
CA PHE A 187 13.90 -10.96 11.34
C PHE A 187 14.79 -10.17 10.34
N ILE A 188 16.11 -10.26 10.51
CA ILE A 188 17.13 -9.60 9.66
C ILE A 188 17.12 -10.09 8.19
N HIS A 189 16.39 -11.18 7.89
CA HIS A 189 16.29 -11.77 6.55
C HIS A 189 14.89 -11.77 5.94
N THR A 190 13.97 -10.94 6.45
CA THR A 190 12.64 -10.83 5.84
C THR A 190 12.74 -10.31 4.40
N GLN A 191 12.16 -11.07 3.47
CA GLN A 191 12.08 -10.70 2.05
C GLN A 191 10.79 -9.92 1.76
N ARG A 192 10.12 -9.40 2.80
CA ARG A 192 8.75 -8.93 2.71
C ARG A 192 8.65 -7.44 2.44
N PHE A 193 7.75 -7.09 1.54
CA PHE A 193 7.19 -5.76 1.40
C PHE A 193 5.82 -5.71 2.09
N VAL A 194 5.60 -4.68 2.89
CA VAL A 194 4.33 -4.42 3.57
C VAL A 194 3.62 -3.28 2.88
N LEU A 195 2.41 -3.53 2.36
CA LEU A 195 1.57 -2.50 1.76
C LEU A 195 0.61 -1.95 2.83
N MET A 196 0.63 -0.64 3.04
CA MET A 196 -0.27 0.08 3.93
C MET A 196 -1.09 1.10 3.14
N ASP A 197 -2.39 1.18 3.42
CA ASP A 197 -3.25 2.19 2.81
C ASP A 197 -3.13 3.58 3.46
N LYS A 198 -3.93 4.53 2.96
CA LYS A 198 -3.98 5.93 3.40
C LYS A 198 -4.35 6.11 4.87
N GLU A 199 -4.95 5.09 5.49
CA GLU A 199 -5.30 5.07 6.90
C GLU A 199 -4.26 4.33 7.75
N ARG A 200 -3.15 3.88 7.16
CA ARG A 200 -2.10 3.04 7.77
C ARG A 200 -2.61 1.67 8.22
N VAL A 201 -3.61 1.14 7.54
CA VAL A 201 -4.04 -0.25 7.70
C VAL A 201 -3.25 -1.11 6.72
N ILE A 202 -2.75 -2.25 7.19
CA ILE A 202 -1.99 -3.18 6.35
C ILE A 202 -2.95 -3.88 5.37
N ARG A 203 -2.58 -3.85 4.09
CA ARG A 203 -3.34 -4.42 2.97
C ARG A 203 -2.69 -5.63 2.33
N GLY A 204 -1.46 -5.96 2.73
CA GLY A 204 -0.82 -7.20 2.32
C GLY A 204 0.66 -7.28 2.69
N TYR A 205 1.16 -8.51 2.67
CA TYR A 205 2.57 -8.87 2.79
C TYR A 205 2.99 -9.61 1.53
N TYR A 206 4.00 -9.10 0.84
CA TYR A 206 4.41 -9.59 -0.47
C TYR A 206 5.87 -10.02 -0.40
N ASN A 207 6.22 -11.15 -1.02
CA ASN A 207 7.63 -11.51 -1.16
C ASN A 207 8.26 -10.63 -2.24
N GLY A 208 9.15 -9.73 -1.85
CA GLY A 208 9.85 -8.80 -2.73
C GLY A 208 10.87 -9.45 -3.66
N LEU A 209 11.16 -10.74 -3.52
CA LEU A 209 12.00 -11.51 -4.46
C LEU A 209 11.18 -12.33 -5.46
N ASP A 210 9.88 -12.51 -5.22
CA ASP A 210 9.00 -13.28 -6.09
C ASP A 210 8.28 -12.37 -7.11
N SER A 211 8.42 -12.68 -8.40
CA SER A 211 7.87 -11.84 -9.47
C SER A 211 6.34 -11.82 -9.49
N SER A 212 5.69 -12.92 -9.09
CA SER A 212 4.22 -13.00 -9.04
C SER A 212 3.66 -12.15 -7.91
N ALA A 213 4.30 -12.20 -6.73
CA ALA A 213 3.97 -11.38 -5.58
C ALA A 213 4.22 -9.89 -5.87
N MET A 214 5.29 -9.55 -6.58
CA MET A 214 5.57 -8.19 -7.02
C MET A 214 4.52 -7.65 -8.01
N SER A 215 4.08 -8.49 -8.95
CA SER A 215 2.97 -8.15 -9.86
C SER A 215 1.69 -7.90 -9.07
N LYS A 216 1.39 -8.77 -8.09
CA LYS A 216 0.22 -8.63 -7.23
C LYS A 216 0.28 -7.37 -6.37
N LEU A 217 1.44 -7.05 -5.81
CA LEU A 217 1.67 -5.79 -5.08
C LEU A 217 1.40 -4.56 -5.96
N ALA A 218 1.87 -4.56 -7.21
CA ALA A 218 1.63 -3.45 -8.13
C ALA A 218 0.15 -3.30 -8.51
N GLU A 219 -0.57 -4.41 -8.67
CA GLU A 219 -2.03 -4.43 -8.87
C GLU A 219 -2.75 -3.85 -7.64
N ASP A 220 -2.47 -4.38 -6.45
CA ASP A 220 -3.10 -3.95 -5.22
C ASP A 220 -2.81 -2.48 -4.90
N LEU A 221 -1.57 -2.03 -5.13
CA LEU A 221 -1.21 -0.61 -5.07
C LEU A 221 -2.10 0.23 -6.00
N THR A 222 -2.27 -0.20 -7.26
CA THR A 222 -3.11 0.51 -8.23
C THR A 222 -4.57 0.57 -7.78
N LEU A 223 -5.10 -0.52 -7.20
CA LEU A 223 -6.44 -0.55 -6.64
C LEU A 223 -6.60 0.41 -5.46
N LEU A 224 -5.63 0.44 -4.54
CA LEU A 224 -5.63 1.38 -3.42
C LEU A 224 -5.54 2.85 -3.87
N MET A 225 -4.83 3.12 -4.97
CA MET A 225 -4.80 4.46 -5.56
C MET A 225 -6.17 4.89 -6.09
N LEU A 226 -6.95 3.94 -6.61
CA LEU A 226 -8.31 4.14 -7.08
C LEU A 226 -9.36 4.03 -5.97
N GLU A 227 -8.98 3.57 -4.77
CA GLU A 227 -9.87 3.43 -3.64
C GLU A 227 -10.50 4.79 -3.30
N LYS A 228 -11.82 4.80 -3.36
CA LYS A 228 -12.60 5.98 -3.02
C LYS A 228 -12.51 6.20 -1.51
N ASP A 229 -12.13 7.41 -1.11
CA ASP A 229 -12.19 7.83 0.29
C ASP A 229 -13.66 7.83 0.77
N PRO A 230 -14.03 6.92 1.70
CA PRO A 230 -15.40 6.83 2.20
C PRO A 230 -15.81 8.03 3.04
N LYS A 231 -14.85 8.78 3.62
CA LYS A 231 -15.10 9.96 4.45
C LYS A 231 -15.29 11.23 3.62
N LYS A 232 -14.84 11.24 2.36
CA LYS A 232 -15.01 12.37 1.44
C LYS A 232 -16.43 12.37 0.88
N LYS A 233 -17.33 13.14 1.50
CA LYS A 233 -18.69 13.40 0.97
C LYS A 233 -18.58 13.91 -0.46
N ARG A 234 -19.39 13.36 -1.38
CA ARG A 234 -19.57 13.96 -2.72
C ARG A 234 -20.04 15.40 -2.50
N LYS A 235 -19.31 16.40 -3.00
CA LYS A 235 -19.97 17.61 -3.48
C LYS A 235 -20.75 17.16 -4.72
N LEU A 236 -22.00 16.78 -4.51
CA LEU A 236 -22.96 16.71 -5.60
C LEU A 236 -23.23 18.16 -5.99
N PHE A 237 -22.96 18.45 -7.25
CA PHE A 237 -23.02 19.75 -7.92
C PHE A 237 -21.79 20.64 -7.70
#